data_AF-A0A661T663-F1
#
_entry.id   AF-A0A661T663-F1
#
_cell.length_a   1.000
_cell.length_b   1.000
_cell.length_c   1.000
_cell.angle_alpha   90.00
_cell.angle_beta   90.00
_cell.angle_gamma   90.00
#
_symmetry.space_group_name_H-M   'P 1'
#
loop_
_entity.id
_entity.type
_entity.pdbx_description
1 polymer ?
#
loop_
_entity_poly.entity_id
_entity_poly.type
_entity_poly.pdbx_seq_one_letter_code
_entity_poly.pdbx_strand_id
1 'polypeptide(L)'
;MAGEDDRRRVLGYLNERFGIPESVFDDYLLFRRRRGWQMMRKCDATPRAAGLKIAKAGMRAFRKIGAFVKPSTRLIQSFGGLATRARIEIDH
;
A
#
# COMPACT_ATOMS: atom_id res chain seq x y z
N MET A 1 -0.68 4.58 -13.29
CA MET A 1 -0.94 4.35 -11.85
C MET A 1 -1.72 3.04 -11.70
N ALA A 2 -1.92 2.51 -10.50
CA ALA A 2 -2.84 1.39 -10.29
C ALA A 2 -4.29 1.86 -10.55
N GLY A 3 -5.11 1.01 -11.17
CA GLY A 3 -6.55 1.28 -11.36
C GLY A 3 -7.35 1.05 -10.08
N GLU A 4 -8.65 1.34 -10.12
CA GLU A 4 -9.56 1.17 -8.97
C GLU A 4 -9.63 -0.28 -8.49
N ASP A 5 -9.68 -1.26 -9.39
CA ASP A 5 -9.71 -2.68 -9.02
C ASP A 5 -8.46 -3.10 -8.24
N ASP A 6 -7.29 -2.61 -8.66
CA ASP A 6 -6.03 -2.84 -7.96
C ASP A 6 -6.04 -2.17 -6.57
N ARG A 7 -6.58 -0.94 -6.45
CA ARG A 7 -6.71 -0.24 -5.17
C ARG A 7 -7.64 -1.01 -4.23
N ARG A 8 -8.87 -1.30 -4.67
CA ARG A 8 -9.88 -2.04 -3.91
C ARG A 8 -9.36 -3.39 -3.45
N ARG A 9 -8.63 -4.12 -4.32
CA ARG A 9 -8.05 -5.42 -3.96
C ARG A 9 -7.03 -5.32 -2.84
N VAL A 10 -6.05 -4.40 -2.93
CA VAL A 10 -4.93 -4.37 -1.98
C VAL A 10 -5.24 -3.59 -0.71
N LEU A 11 -6.03 -2.52 -0.81
CA LEU A 11 -6.44 -1.72 0.33
C LEU A 11 -7.62 -2.37 1.05
N GLY A 12 -8.57 -2.96 0.31
CA GLY A 12 -9.63 -3.80 0.88
C GLY A 12 -9.07 -4.95 1.71
N TYR A 13 -7.99 -5.61 1.27
CA TYR A 13 -7.28 -6.60 2.07
C TYR A 13 -6.82 -6.06 3.44
N LEU A 14 -6.30 -4.82 3.51
CA LEU A 14 -5.88 -4.23 4.78
C LEU A 14 -7.07 -3.91 5.68
N ASN A 15 -8.16 -3.44 5.10
CA ASN A 15 -9.40 -3.18 5.83
C ASN A 15 -10.02 -4.47 6.37
N GLU A 16 -10.17 -5.49 5.53
CA GLU A 16 -10.72 -6.78 5.91
C GLU A 16 -9.86 -7.46 6.99
N ARG A 17 -8.53 -7.53 6.78
CA ARG A 17 -7.63 -8.29 7.65
C ARG A 17 -7.24 -7.55 8.94
N PHE A 18 -6.99 -6.25 8.86
CA PHE A 18 -6.43 -5.45 9.95
C PHE A 18 -7.35 -4.32 10.41
N GLY A 19 -8.46 -4.07 9.72
CA GLY A 19 -9.39 -2.98 10.05
C GLY A 19 -8.82 -1.59 9.76
N ILE A 20 -7.83 -1.48 8.86
CA ILE A 20 -7.27 -0.20 8.43
C ILE A 20 -8.10 0.31 7.24
N PRO A 21 -8.87 1.41 7.39
CA PRO A 21 -9.77 1.88 6.34
C PRO A 21 -9.00 2.41 5.13
N GLU A 22 -9.59 2.29 3.93
CA GLU A 22 -8.94 2.74 2.69
C GLU A 22 -8.61 4.23 2.68
N SER A 23 -9.40 5.04 3.40
CA SER A 23 -9.23 6.49 3.52
C SER A 23 -7.90 6.92 4.14
N VAL A 24 -7.26 6.06 4.94
CA VAL A 24 -5.88 6.28 5.44
C VAL A 24 -4.90 6.47 4.27
N PHE A 25 -5.22 5.92 3.10
CA PHE A 25 -4.38 5.93 1.91
C PHE A 25 -4.82 6.95 0.85
N ASP A 26 -5.72 7.89 1.19
CA ASP A 26 -6.20 8.91 0.25
C ASP A 26 -5.08 9.86 -0.19
N ASP A 27 -4.14 10.16 0.71
CA ASP A 27 -2.94 10.94 0.42
C ASP A 27 -1.81 10.15 -0.24
N TYR A 28 -2.08 8.90 -0.66
CA TYR A 28 -1.09 8.02 -1.25
C TYR A 28 -1.45 7.61 -2.68
N LEU A 29 -0.43 7.68 -3.52
CA LEU A 29 -0.42 7.18 -4.87
C LEU A 29 -0.01 5.71 -4.88
N LEU A 30 -0.79 4.89 -5.57
CA LEU A 30 -0.51 3.47 -5.75
C LEU A 30 -0.07 3.22 -7.20
N PHE A 31 1.03 2.49 -7.36
CA PHE A 31 1.61 2.17 -8.65
C PHE A 31 1.66 0.66 -8.84
N ARG A 32 0.94 0.15 -9.84
CA ARG A 32 1.04 -1.25 -10.23
C ARG A 32 2.35 -1.53 -10.94
N ARG A 33 3.00 -2.64 -10.56
CA ARG A 33 4.20 -3.19 -11.20
C ARG A 33 3.97 -4.68 -11.48
N ARG A 34 4.83 -5.29 -12.30
CA ARG A 34 4.71 -6.69 -12.72
C ARG A 34 4.52 -7.69 -11.58
N ARG A 35 5.20 -7.50 -10.44
CA ARG A 35 5.19 -8.43 -9.28
C ARG A 35 4.55 -7.83 -8.01
N GLY A 36 3.82 -6.73 -8.12
CA GLY A 36 3.16 -6.14 -6.96
C GLY A 36 2.87 -4.65 -7.10
N TRP A 37 2.83 -3.95 -5.98
CA TRP A 37 2.44 -2.55 -5.92
C TRP A 37 3.45 -1.73 -5.13
N GLN A 38 3.71 -0.52 -5.61
CA GLN A 38 4.48 0.50 -4.91
C GLN A 38 3.55 1.61 -4.44
N MET A 39 3.91 2.27 -3.35
CA MET A 39 3.13 3.33 -2.73
C MET A 39 4.04 4.51 -2.40
N MET A 40 3.55 5.71 -2.70
CA MET A 40 4.24 6.97 -2.46
C MET A 40 3.22 8.00 -1.98
N ARG A 41 3.60 8.83 -1.00
CA ARG A 41 2.75 9.94 -0.58
C ARG A 41 2.64 10.95 -1.74
N LYS A 42 1.46 11.54 -1.94
CA LYS A 42 1.27 12.67 -2.84
C LYS A 42 2.19 13.81 -2.41
N CYS A 43 2.80 14.48 -3.38
CA CYS A 43 3.57 15.70 -3.17
C CYS A 43 3.50 16.60 -4.40
N ASP A 44 3.78 17.88 -4.24
CA ASP A 44 3.66 18.90 -5.30
C ASP A 44 4.57 18.63 -6.50
N ALA A 45 5.64 17.88 -6.31
CA ALA A 45 6.55 17.47 -7.38
C ALA A 45 5.99 16.30 -8.23
N THR A 46 4.94 15.61 -7.79
CA THR A 46 4.41 14.41 -8.47
C THR A 46 3.99 14.70 -9.92
N PRO A 47 3.20 15.76 -10.23
CA PRO A 47 2.80 16.05 -11.61
C PRO A 47 4.00 16.33 -12.51
N ARG A 48 5.03 17.01 -11.98
CA ARG A 48 6.27 17.32 -12.70
C ARG A 48 7.08 16.06 -13.05
N ALA A 49 6.98 15.03 -12.22
CA ALA A 49 7.66 13.75 -12.44
C ALA A 49 6.90 12.77 -13.36
N ALA A 50 5.67 13.08 -13.77
CA ALA A 50 4.81 12.16 -14.51
C ALA A 50 5.38 11.74 -15.88
N GLY A 51 6.18 12.61 -16.51
CA GLY A 51 6.84 12.32 -17.80
C GLY A 51 8.12 11.49 -17.71
N LEU A 52 8.62 11.20 -16.51
CA LEU A 52 9.89 10.49 -16.33
C LEU A 52 9.71 8.97 -16.41
N LYS A 53 10.73 8.26 -16.91
CA LYS A 53 10.79 6.79 -16.82
C LYS A 53 11.06 6.37 -15.37
N ILE A 54 10.01 6.10 -14.62
CA ILE A 54 10.08 5.79 -13.18
C ILE A 54 10.69 4.40 -12.94
N ALA A 55 11.92 4.36 -12.40
CA ALA A 55 12.54 3.12 -11.89
C ALA A 55 11.90 2.63 -10.58
N LYS A 56 11.63 3.55 -9.65
CA LYS A 56 10.97 3.28 -8.35
C LYS A 56 10.19 4.52 -7.90
N ALA A 57 9.01 4.31 -7.31
CA ALA A 57 8.16 5.35 -6.72
C ALA A 57 7.81 4.94 -5.28
N GLY A 58 8.47 5.58 -4.32
CA GLY A 58 8.25 5.31 -2.90
C GLY A 58 8.64 3.89 -2.47
N MET A 59 7.81 3.29 -1.62
CA MET A 59 8.05 1.98 -1.02
C MET A 59 7.30 0.86 -1.75
N ARG A 60 7.82 -0.37 -1.72
CA ARG A 60 7.04 -1.54 -2.10
C ARG A 60 5.99 -1.80 -1.02
N ALA A 61 4.72 -1.59 -1.33
CA ALA A 61 3.63 -1.80 -0.40
C ALA A 61 3.18 -3.27 -0.39
N PHE A 62 3.03 -3.87 -1.58
CA PHE A 62 2.51 -5.23 -1.70
C PHE A 62 3.32 -6.05 -2.70
N ARG A 63 3.36 -7.37 -2.49
CA ARG A 63 3.92 -8.35 -3.41
C ARG A 63 2.83 -9.32 -3.83
N LYS A 64 2.80 -9.68 -5.12
CA LYS A 64 2.00 -10.81 -5.61
C LYS A 64 2.83 -12.09 -5.46
N ILE A 65 2.28 -13.10 -4.79
CA ILE A 65 2.89 -14.42 -4.58
C ILE A 65 1.86 -15.47 -5.02
N GLY A 66 2.06 -16.07 -6.20
CA GLY A 66 1.04 -16.92 -6.82
C GLY A 66 -0.28 -16.16 -7.00
N ALA A 67 -1.36 -16.71 -6.45
CA ALA A 67 -2.68 -16.07 -6.42
C ALA A 67 -2.84 -15.03 -5.30
N PHE A 68 -1.90 -14.98 -4.34
CA PHE A 68 -2.02 -14.18 -3.12
C PHE A 68 -1.38 -12.80 -3.26
N VAL A 69 -1.88 -11.87 -2.45
CA VAL A 69 -1.29 -10.56 -2.21
C VAL A 69 -0.75 -10.54 -0.78
N LYS A 70 0.53 -10.17 -0.63
CA LYS A 70 1.19 -10.07 0.67
C LYS A 70 1.64 -8.62 0.90
N PRO A 71 1.25 -7.96 2.02
CA PRO A 71 1.80 -6.67 2.40
C PRO A 71 3.29 -6.81 2.73
N SER A 72 4.09 -5.78 2.45
CA SER A 72 5.49 -5.78 2.85
C SER A 72 5.62 -5.50 4.34
N THR A 73 6.72 -5.96 4.94
CA THR A 73 7.04 -5.66 6.35
C THR A 73 7.04 -4.15 6.59
N ARG A 74 7.60 -3.35 5.68
CA ARG A 74 7.64 -1.90 5.82
C ARG A 74 6.25 -1.27 5.80
N LEU A 75 5.31 -1.79 5.00
CA LEU A 75 3.92 -1.33 5.04
C LEU A 75 3.28 -1.61 6.39
N ILE A 76 3.42 -2.83 6.91
CA ILE A 76 2.86 -3.18 8.22
C ILE A 76 3.53 -2.39 9.34
N GLN A 77 4.82 -2.14 9.28
CA GLN A 77 5.50 -1.30 10.28
C GLN A 77 5.04 0.16 10.23
N SER A 78 4.78 0.72 9.04
CA SER A 78 4.35 2.11 8.91
C SER A 78 2.88 2.35 9.27
N PHE A 79 2.00 1.39 9.02
CA PHE A 79 0.55 1.57 9.18
C PHE A 79 -0.08 0.62 10.22
N GLY A 80 0.67 -0.36 10.74
CA GLY A 80 0.15 -1.39 11.65
C GLY A 80 -0.35 -0.83 12.98
N GLY A 81 0.16 0.33 13.42
CA GLY A 81 -0.37 1.04 14.59
C GLY A 81 -1.82 1.51 14.44
N LEU A 82 -2.32 1.59 13.20
CA LEU A 82 -3.71 1.95 12.89
C LEU A 82 -4.65 0.74 12.84
N ALA A 83 -4.14 -0.48 13.05
CA ALA A 83 -4.96 -1.67 13.02
C ALA A 83 -6.01 -1.64 14.14
N THR A 84 -7.23 -2.08 13.82
CA THR A 84 -8.33 -2.25 14.78
C THR A 84 -8.75 -3.72 14.90
N ARG A 85 -8.19 -4.60 14.06
CA ARG A 85 -8.44 -6.05 14.05
C ARG A 85 -7.13 -6.82 13.98
N ALA A 86 -7.19 -8.11 14.32
CA ALA A 86 -6.04 -9.03 14.29
C ALA A 86 -4.81 -8.49 15.06
N ARG A 87 -5.06 -7.87 16.21
CA ARG A 87 -4.05 -7.37 17.14
C ARG A 87 -3.90 -8.34 18.30
N ILE A 88 -2.65 -8.54 18.72
CA ILE A 88 -2.28 -9.26 19.93
C ILE A 88 -1.39 -8.31 20.70
N GLU A 89 -1.74 -8.03 21.95
CA GLU A 89 -0.89 -7.28 22.87
C GLU A 89 0.06 -8.26 23.55
N ILE A 90 1.33 -7.89 23.61
CA ILE A 90 2.38 -8.69 24.22
C ILE A 90 2.88 -7.88 25.41
N ASP A 91 2.76 -8.43 26.61
CA ASP A 91 3.31 -7.83 27.81
C ASP A 91 4.84 -7.92 27.76
N HIS A 92 5.50 -6.86 28.23
CA HIS A 92 6.96 -6.81 28.38
C HIS A 92 7.41 -7.33 29.73
#